data_AF-A0A519F419-F1
#
_entry.id   AF-A0A519F419-F1
#
_cell.length_a   1.000
_cell.length_b   1.000
_cell.length_c   1.000
_cell.angle_alpha   90.00
_cell.angle_beta   90.00
_cell.angle_gamma   90.00
#
_symmetry.space_group_name_H-M   'P 1'
#
loop_
_entity.id
_entity.type
_entity.pdbx_description
1 polymer ?
#
loop_
_entity_poly.entity_id
_entity_poly.type
_entity_poly.pdbx_seq_one_letter_code
_entity_poly.pdbx_strand_id
1 'polypeptide(L)' 'RHLKVEDGSGRPLGRSFHIKLWPTLVFLRDGREVARVVRPTGTEEIARALGEITAPT' A
#
# COMPACT_ATOMS: atom_id res chain seq x y z
N ARG A 1 -14.57 -1.04 4.54
CA ARG A 1 -14.46 -2.52 4.72
C ARG A 1 -12.99 -2.89 4.67
N HIS A 2 -12.43 -3.49 5.71
CA HIS A 2 -11.03 -3.92 5.73
C HIS A 2 -10.97 -5.42 5.38
N LEU A 3 -10.31 -5.75 4.27
CA LEU A 3 -10.06 -7.12 3.85
C LEU A 3 -8.65 -7.52 4.26
N LYS A 4 -8.53 -8.53 5.13
CA LYS A 4 -7.23 -9.15 5.43
C LYS A 4 -7.00 -10.25 4.42
N VAL A 5 -5.99 -10.09 3.57
CA VAL A 5 -5.61 -11.07 2.55
C VAL A 5 -4.16 -11.44 2.77
N GLU A 6 -3.88 -12.73 2.86
CA GLU A 6 -2.52 -13.25 2.89
C GLU A 6 -1.99 -13.43 1.46
N ASP A 7 -0.78 -12.91 1.20
CA ASP A 7 -0.02 -13.09 -0.03
C ASP A 7 1.21 -13.97 0.21
N GLY A 8 0.97 -15.25 0.48
CA GLY A 8 2.01 -16.26 0.66
C GLY A 8 2.65 -16.74 -0.65
N SER A 9 3.55 -17.73 -0.54
CA SER A 9 4.25 -18.31 -1.70
C SER A 9 3.29 -18.70 -2.84
N GLY A 10 3.62 -18.32 -4.07
CA GLY A 10 2.81 -18.61 -5.27
C GLY A 10 1.63 -17.66 -5.52
N ARG A 11 1.34 -16.71 -4.61
CA ARG A 11 0.27 -15.73 -4.81
C ARG A 11 0.78 -14.48 -5.56
N PRO A 12 -0.06 -13.84 -6.40
CA PRO A 12 0.40 -12.81 -7.30
C PRO A 12 0.38 -11.40 -6.71
N LEU A 13 -0.16 -11.16 -5.51
CA LEU A 13 -0.54 -9.80 -5.08
C LEU A 13 0.70 -8.92 -4.95
N GLY A 14 1.70 -9.32 -4.14
CA GLY A 14 2.95 -8.61 -3.96
C GLY A 14 3.76 -8.52 -5.25
N ARG A 15 3.71 -9.56 -6.10
CA ARG A 15 4.35 -9.54 -7.42
C ARG A 15 3.71 -8.53 -8.38
N SER A 16 2.39 -8.36 -8.31
CA SER A 16 1.65 -7.41 -9.16
C SER A 16 1.99 -5.95 -8.83
N PHE A 17 2.41 -5.68 -7.59
CA PHE A 17 2.90 -4.37 -7.15
C PHE A 17 4.43 -4.24 -7.16
N HIS A 18 5.14 -5.27 -7.65
CA HIS A 18 6.61 -5.33 -7.68
C HIS A 18 7.26 -5.08 -6.31
N ILE A 19 6.67 -5.63 -5.23
CA ILE A 19 7.20 -5.47 -3.87
C ILE A 19 8.48 -6.28 -3.71
N LYS A 20 9.58 -5.59 -3.39
CA LYS A 20 10.90 -6.21 -3.14
C LYS A 20 11.35 -6.11 -1.69
N LEU A 21 10.93 -5.05 -0.99
CA LEU A 21 11.31 -4.77 0.39
C LEU A 21 10.09 -4.87 1.28
N TRP A 22 10.25 -5.52 2.43
CA TRP A 22 9.21 -5.62 3.45
C TRP A 22 9.62 -4.84 4.70
N PRO A 23 8.67 -4.18 5.40
CA PRO A 23 7.27 -3.97 5.01
C PRO A 23 7.10 -2.89 3.91
N THR A 24 6.13 -3.04 3.02
CA THR A 24 5.71 -2.00 2.05
C THR A 24 4.19 -1.79 2.13
N LEU A 25 3.78 -0.52 2.15
CA LEU A 25 2.38 -0.09 2.07
C LEU A 25 2.15 0.56 0.70
N VAL A 26 1.15 0.06 -0.03
CA VAL A 26 0.71 0.62 -1.33
C VAL A 26 -0.68 1.22 -1.13
N PHE A 27 -0.83 2.48 -1.53
CA PHE A 27 -2.07 3.25 -1.36
C PHE A 27 -2.74 3.40 -2.73
N LEU A 28 -3.98 2.92 -2.81
CA LEU A 28 -4.74 2.85 -4.06
C LEU A 28 -5.96 3.77 -4.00
N ARG A 29 -6.21 4.48 -5.09
CA ARG A 29 -7.45 5.22 -5.35
C ARG A 29 -7.96 4.81 -6.73
N ASP A 30 -9.21 4.38 -6.79
CA ASP A 30 -9.84 3.91 -8.04
C ASP A 30 -9.01 2.85 -8.78
N GLY A 31 -8.38 1.95 -8.02
CA GLY A 31 -7.52 0.88 -8.56
C GLY A 31 -6.13 1.33 -9.04
N ARG A 32 -5.78 2.61 -8.89
CA ARG A 32 -4.47 3.16 -9.26
C ARG A 32 -3.62 3.45 -8.04
N GLU A 33 -2.32 3.15 -8.12
CA GLU A 33 -1.34 3.54 -7.11
C GLU A 33 -1.16 5.06 -7.10
N VAL A 34 -1.44 5.66 -5.95
CA VAL A 34 -1.27 7.11 -5.71
C VAL A 34 -0.13 7.41 -4.75
N ALA A 35 0.23 6.45 -3.88
CA ALA A 35 1.37 6.57 -3.01
C ALA A 35 1.92 5.19 -2.61
N ARG A 36 3.20 5.17 -2.21
CA ARG A 36 3.89 3.99 -1.70
C ARG A 36 4.84 4.39 -0.58
N VAL A 37 4.83 3.61 0.49
CA VAL A 37 5.72 3.78 1.64
C VAL A 37 6.48 2.47 1.86
N VAL A 38 7.81 2.52 1.81
CA VAL A 38 8.68 1.34 1.89
C VAL A 38 9.51 1.41 3.17
N ARG A 39 9.44 0.37 3.99
CA ARG A 39 10.10 0.27 5.30
C ARG A 39 9.91 1.55 6.13
N PRO A 40 8.65 1.91 6.43
CA PRO A 40 8.37 3.11 7.20
C PRO A 40 9.13 3.11 8.53
N THR A 41 9.67 4.28 8.88
CA THR A 41 10.34 4.53 10.16
C THR A 41 9.49 5.35 11.13
N GLY A 42 8.37 5.92 10.64
CA GLY A 42 7.47 6.75 11.43
C GLY A 42 6.03 6.69 10.92
N THR A 43 5.13 7.36 11.61
CA THR A 43 3.70 7.39 11.25
C THR A 43 3.37 8.55 10.32
N GLU A 44 4.20 9.59 10.23
CA GLU A 44 3.92 10.79 9.42
C GLU A 44 3.81 10.45 7.93
N GLU A 45 4.71 9.62 7.41
CA GLU A 45 4.70 9.18 6.01
C GLU A 45 3.46 8.35 5.67
N ILE A 46 2.98 7.54 6.61
CA ILE A 46 1.76 6.74 6.47
C ILE A 46 0.54 7.67 6.48
N ALA A 47 0.48 8.61 7.41
CA ALA A 47 -0.62 9.57 7.53
C ALA A 47 -0.74 10.44 6.27
N ARG A 48 0.39 10.91 5.72
CA ARG A 48 0.41 11.64 4.44
C ARG A 48 -0.16 10.82 3.29
N ALA A 49 0.28 9.56 3.15
CA ALA A 49 -0.18 8.69 2.07
C ALA A 49 -1.67 8.29 2.21
N LEU A 50 -2.17 8.16 3.44
CA LEU A 50 -3.61 7.98 3.70
C LEU A 50 -4.42 9.18 3.21
N GLY A 51 -3.92 10.40 3.36
CA GLY A 51 -4.59 11.61 2.87
C GLY A 51 -4.93 11.55 1.38
N GLU A 52 -4.03 11.00 0.55
CA GLU A 52 -4.20 10.88 -0.91
C GLU A 52 -5.38 9.97 -1.31
N ILE A 53 -5.72 8.99 -0.48
CA ILE A 53 -6.83 8.05 -0.73
C ILE A 53 -8.14 8.45 -0.02
N THR A 54 -8.10 9.44 0.88
CA THR A 54 -9.29 9.91 1.61
C THR A 54 -9.80 11.28 1.16
N ALA A 55 -8.98 12.08 0.50
CA ALA A 55 -9.41 13.39 0.00
C ALA A 55 -10.49 13.24 -1.10
N PRO A 56 -11.62 13.97 -1.06
CA PRO A 56 -12.58 13.97 -2.17
C PRO A 56 -11.92 14.45 -3.47
N THR A 57 -12.36 13.94 -4.61
CA THR A 57 -11.85 14.34 -5.94
C THR A 57 -12.30 15.75 -6.28
#